data_AF-A0AAW9N4A3-F1
#
_entry.id   AF-A0AAW9N4A3-F1
#
_cell.length_a   1.000
_cell.length_b   1.000
_cell.length_c   1.000
_cell.angle_alpha   90.00
_cell.angle_beta   90.00
_cell.angle_gamma   90.00
#
_symmetry.space_group_name_H-M   'P 1'
#
loop_
_entity.id
_entity.type
_entity.pdbx_description
1 polymer ?
#
loop_
_entity_poly.entity_id
_entity_poly.type
_entity_poly.pdbx_seq_one_letter_code
_entity_poly.pdbx_strand_id
1 'polypeptide(L)'
;MYKLVMDGRDTMNENVRQEELLVAYLSIWNNRKVSDGGGREVLPELIRRELLDENAHPRARKPVLEKFYLSIKRVMESSLSEEMKNAIVMAYITELERL
;
A
#
# COMPACT_ATOMS: atom_id res chain seq x y z
N MET A 1 -4.98 15.15 30.01
CA MET A 1 -5.42 14.27 28.90
C MET A 1 -5.66 15.17 27.70
N TYR A 2 -4.64 15.38 26.86
CA TYR A 2 -4.72 16.34 25.75
C TYR A 2 -5.56 15.74 24.62
N LYS A 3 -6.80 16.22 24.49
CA LYS A 3 -7.61 16.01 23.29
C LYS A 3 -7.09 17.01 22.24
N LEU A 4 -6.18 16.56 21.39
CA LEU A 4 -5.77 17.33 20.21
C LEU A 4 -7.02 17.53 19.34
N VAL A 5 -7.45 18.78 19.23
CA VAL A 5 -8.38 19.23 18.20
C VAL A 5 -7.62 19.11 16.89
N MET A 6 -7.87 18.03 16.13
CA MET A 6 -7.35 17.88 14.78
C MET A 6 -8.08 18.90 13.88
N ASP A 7 -7.34 19.85 13.31
CA ASP A 7 -7.88 20.85 12.38
C ASP A 7 -8.27 20.14 11.06
N GLY A 8 -9.43 20.48 10.50
CA GLY A 8 -9.98 19.83 9.29
C GLY A 8 -9.12 20.02 8.03
N ARG A 9 -8.11 20.91 8.09
CA ARG A 9 -7.09 21.08 7.03
C ARG A 9 -6.04 19.98 7.02
N ASP A 10 -5.67 19.43 8.18
CA ASP A 10 -4.65 18.38 8.27
C ASP A 10 -5.21 17.03 7.77
N THR A 11 -6.49 16.78 8.02
CA THR A 11 -7.19 15.61 7.48
C THR A 11 -7.32 15.66 5.96
N MET A 12 -7.49 16.84 5.36
CA MET A 12 -7.60 16.99 3.91
C MET A 12 -6.26 16.71 3.22
N ASN A 13 -5.16 17.25 3.76
CA ASN A 13 -3.81 17.04 3.22
C ASN A 13 -3.38 15.58 3.31
N GLU A 14 -3.69 14.90 4.42
CA GLU A 14 -3.38 13.48 4.55
C GLU A 14 -4.15 12.60 3.55
N ASN A 15 -5.42 12.92 3.28
CA ASN A 15 -6.19 12.19 2.25
C ASN A 15 -5.58 12.39 0.85
N VAL A 16 -5.15 13.61 0.51
CA VAL A 16 -4.47 13.88 -0.78
C VAL A 16 -3.18 13.07 -0.90
N ARG A 17 -2.36 13.02 0.15
CA ARG A 17 -1.12 12.21 0.14
C ARG A 17 -1.39 10.71 0.02
N GLN A 18 -2.48 10.22 0.61
CA GLN A 18 -2.85 8.81 0.48
C GLN A 18 -3.39 8.45 -0.91
N GLU A 19 -4.13 9.35 -1.54
CA GLU A 19 -4.58 9.17 -2.93
C GLU A 19 -3.40 9.16 -3.89
N GLU A 20 -2.44 10.09 -3.74
CA GLU A 20 -1.20 10.12 -4.53
C GLU A 20 -0.41 8.81 -4.38
N LEU A 21 -0.32 8.30 -3.16
CA LEU A 21 0.40 7.06 -2.88
C LEU A 21 -0.32 5.82 -3.42
N LEU A 22 -1.65 5.82 -3.39
CA LEU A 22 -2.46 4.79 -4.04
C LEU A 22 -2.27 4.82 -5.56
N VAL A 23 -2.31 5.99 -6.19
CA VAL A 23 -2.07 6.15 -7.64
C VAL A 23 -0.66 5.67 -8.00
N ALA A 24 0.34 6.05 -7.22
CA ALA A 24 1.72 5.61 -7.41
C ALA A 24 1.81 4.08 -7.30
N TYR A 25 1.22 3.47 -6.27
CA TYR A 25 1.17 2.02 -6.10
C TYR A 25 0.51 1.29 -7.28
N LEU A 26 -0.64 1.81 -7.76
CA LEU A 26 -1.36 1.26 -8.90
C LEU A 26 -0.58 1.39 -10.20
N SER A 27 0.18 2.47 -10.37
CA SER A 27 1.01 2.68 -11.56
C SER A 27 2.05 1.57 -11.73
N ILE A 28 2.58 1.03 -10.62
CA ILE A 28 3.54 -0.06 -10.68
C ILE A 28 2.84 -1.35 -11.07
N TRP A 29 1.66 -1.63 -10.49
CA TRP A 29 0.87 -2.83 -10.75
C TRP A 29 -0.18 -2.58 -11.82
N ASN A 30 0.28 -2.24 -13.04
CA ASN A 30 -0.53 -2.09 -14.24
C ASN A 30 -1.64 -3.17 -14.30
N ASN A 31 -2.90 -2.75 -14.46
CA ASN A 31 -4.11 -3.60 -14.60
C ASN A 31 -4.82 -4.15 -13.34
N ARG A 32 -4.61 -3.63 -12.12
CA ARG A 32 -5.57 -3.90 -11.03
C ARG A 32 -6.70 -2.87 -11.06
N LYS A 33 -7.89 -3.27 -11.52
CA LYS A 33 -9.12 -2.50 -11.30
C LYS A 33 -9.32 -2.37 -9.79
N VAL A 34 -9.16 -1.18 -9.24
CA VAL A 34 -9.66 -0.86 -7.90
C VAL A 34 -11.18 -0.85 -8.02
N SER A 35 -11.82 -1.91 -7.55
CA SER A 35 -13.27 -1.94 -7.39
C SER A 35 -13.61 -0.96 -6.28
N ASP A 36 -14.14 0.18 -6.67
CA ASP A 36 -14.84 1.22 -5.89
C ASP A 36 -14.52 1.35 -4.40
N GLY A 37 -13.92 2.49 -4.04
CA GLY A 37 -13.98 3.01 -2.68
C GLY A 37 -12.77 3.84 -2.32
N GLY A 38 -12.59 5.02 -2.94
CA GLY A 38 -11.51 5.97 -2.62
C GLY A 38 -11.52 6.39 -1.16
N GLY A 39 -10.84 5.62 -0.30
CA GLY A 39 -10.83 5.78 1.13
C GLY A 39 -9.48 5.37 1.73
N ARG A 40 -9.22 5.88 2.94
CA ARG A 40 -7.96 5.78 3.70
C ARG A 40 -7.43 4.34 3.89
N GLU A 41 -8.28 3.34 3.69
CA GLU A 41 -8.00 1.91 3.97
C GLU A 41 -7.76 1.05 2.72
N VAL A 42 -7.89 1.61 1.50
CA VAL A 42 -7.76 0.82 0.26
C VAL A 42 -6.35 0.28 0.07
N LEU A 43 -5.33 1.12 0.31
CA LEU A 43 -3.95 0.71 0.10
C LEU A 43 -3.50 -0.40 1.07
N PRO A 44 -3.68 -0.28 2.41
CA PRO A 44 -3.35 -1.36 3.33
C PRO A 44 -4.03 -2.68 2.97
N GLU A 45 -5.31 -2.64 2.59
CA GLU A 45 -6.06 -3.83 2.18
C GLU A 45 -5.47 -4.46 0.91
N LEU A 46 -5.13 -3.66 -0.11
CA LEU A 46 -4.48 -4.15 -1.33
C LEU A 46 -3.11 -4.77 -1.04
N ILE A 47 -2.33 -4.16 -0.15
CA ILE A 47 -1.03 -4.67 0.28
C ILE A 47 -1.20 -6.00 1.02
N ARG A 48 -2.16 -6.08 1.95
CA ARG A 48 -2.45 -7.30 2.71
C ARG A 48 -2.80 -8.48 1.80
N ARG A 49 -3.71 -8.27 0.85
CA ARG A 49 -4.12 -9.28 -0.12
C ARG A 49 -2.95 -9.75 -1.00
N GLU A 50 -2.04 -8.83 -1.33
CA GLU A 50 -0.83 -9.15 -2.08
C GLU A 50 0.14 -10.00 -1.27
N LEU A 51 0.36 -9.64 0.00
CA LEU A 51 1.23 -10.37 0.92
C LEU A 51 0.73 -11.79 1.19
N LEU A 52 -0.58 -11.94 1.38
CA LEU A 52 -1.23 -13.24 1.57
C LEU A 52 -1.37 -14.05 0.28
N ASP A 53 -1.03 -13.45 -0.86
CA ASP A 53 -1.16 -14.05 -2.19
C ASP A 53 -2.54 -14.65 -2.41
N GLU A 54 -3.59 -13.93 -1.97
CA GLU A 54 -4.97 -14.43 -1.97
C GLU A 54 -5.49 -14.67 -3.38
N ASN A 55 -4.94 -13.95 -4.36
CA ASN A 55 -5.29 -14.09 -5.77
C ASN A 55 -4.61 -15.29 -6.45
N ALA A 56 -3.63 -15.93 -5.81
CA ALA A 56 -3.00 -17.13 -6.35
C ALA A 56 -3.76 -18.39 -5.94
N HIS A 57 -3.80 -19.35 -6.87
CA HIS A 57 -4.32 -20.69 -6.59
C HIS A 57 -3.59 -21.30 -5.37
N PRO A 58 -4.27 -22.02 -4.45
CA PRO A 58 -3.67 -22.51 -3.21
C PRO A 58 -2.34 -23.29 -3.36
N ARG A 59 -2.16 -23.94 -4.51
CA ARG A 59 -0.94 -24.70 -4.85
C ARG A 59 0.25 -23.86 -5.30
N ALA A 60 0.03 -22.61 -5.71
CA ALA A 60 1.06 -21.66 -6.14
C ALA A 60 1.30 -20.55 -5.12
N ARG A 61 0.59 -20.60 -3.97
CA ARG A 61 0.66 -19.60 -2.91
C ARG A 61 2.08 -19.56 -2.35
N LYS A 62 2.70 -18.39 -2.43
CA LYS A 62 4.03 -18.16 -1.86
C LYS A 62 3.94 -17.74 -0.40
N PRO A 63 4.99 -17.99 0.41
CA PRO A 63 5.08 -17.45 1.77
C PRO A 63 5.04 -15.92 1.75
N VAL A 64 4.44 -15.34 2.79
CA VAL A 64 4.28 -13.88 2.95
C VAL A 64 5.61 -13.13 2.79
N LEU A 65 6.70 -13.63 3.37
CA LEU A 65 8.03 -12.99 3.26
C LEU A 65 8.60 -13.02 1.84
N GLU A 66 8.35 -14.09 1.09
CA GLU A 66 8.78 -14.17 -0.30
C GLU A 66 7.99 -13.18 -1.17
N LYS A 67 6.69 -13.03 -0.91
CA LYS A 67 5.86 -12.03 -1.58
C LYS A 67 6.25 -10.62 -1.20
N PHE A 68 6.49 -10.36 0.07
CA PHE A 68 7.02 -9.09 0.54
C PHE A 68 8.29 -8.72 -0.24
N TYR A 69 9.27 -9.62 -0.30
CA TYR A 69 10.51 -9.38 -1.03
C TYR A 69 10.27 -9.07 -2.52
N LEU A 70 9.43 -9.85 -3.20
CA LEU A 70 9.11 -9.64 -4.62
C LEU A 70 8.42 -8.28 -4.85
N SER A 71 7.48 -7.92 -3.98
CA SER A 71 6.77 -6.64 -4.04
C SER A 71 7.70 -5.47 -3.81
N ILE A 72 8.54 -5.50 -2.76
CA ILE A 72 9.52 -4.45 -2.47
C ILE A 72 10.51 -4.31 -3.61
N LYS A 73 11.05 -5.42 -4.13
CA LYS A 73 11.97 -5.40 -5.27
C LYS A 73 11.37 -4.64 -6.45
N ARG A 74 10.11 -4.93 -6.78
CA ARG A 74 9.43 -4.27 -7.89
C ARG A 74 9.09 -2.80 -7.62
N VAL A 75 8.83 -2.42 -6.36
CA VAL A 75 8.71 -1.00 -5.95
C VAL A 75 10.04 -0.28 -6.15
N MET A 76 11.16 -0.88 -5.74
CA MET A 76 12.48 -0.28 -5.88
C MET A 76 12.89 -0.10 -7.35
N GLU A 77 12.53 -1.06 -8.21
CA GLU A 77 12.76 -1.02 -9.67
C GLU A 77 11.82 -0.06 -10.41
N SER A 78 10.79 0.50 -9.75
CA SER A 78 9.85 1.43 -10.38
C SER A 78 10.48 2.80 -10.69
N SER A 79 9.87 3.56 -11.60
CA SER A 79 10.26 4.93 -11.92
C SER A 79 9.68 5.98 -10.95
N LEU A 80 9.17 5.56 -9.79
CA LEU A 80 8.64 6.46 -8.77
C LEU A 80 9.76 7.27 -8.07
N SER A 81 9.40 8.40 -7.47
CA SER A 81 10.32 9.17 -6.63
C SER A 81 10.75 8.37 -5.40
N GLU A 82 11.94 8.66 -4.86
CA GLU A 82 12.45 7.99 -3.66
C GLU A 82 11.51 8.14 -2.46
N GLU A 83 10.90 9.32 -2.30
CA GLU A 83 9.92 9.58 -1.24
C GLU A 83 8.72 8.64 -1.35
N MET A 84 8.18 8.47 -2.56
CA MET A 84 7.04 7.60 -2.81
C MET A 84 7.39 6.12 -2.64
N LYS A 85 8.58 5.72 -3.08
CA LYS A 85 9.10 4.35 -2.84
C LYS A 85 9.20 4.07 -1.35
N ASN A 86 9.83 4.96 -0.58
CA ASN A 86 9.98 4.82 0.86
C ASN A 86 8.62 4.72 1.55
N ALA A 87 7.67 5.57 1.17
CA ALA A 87 6.33 5.56 1.77
C ALA A 87 5.56 4.26 1.45
N ILE A 88 5.68 3.71 0.23
CA ILE A 88 5.10 2.40 -0.12
C ILE A 88 5.79 1.27 0.67
N VAL A 89 7.13 1.29 0.78
CA VAL A 89 7.88 0.29 1.56
C VAL A 89 7.45 0.30 3.03
N MET A 90 7.30 1.47 3.63
CA MET A 90 6.82 1.61 5.01
C MET A 90 5.40 1.06 5.19
N ALA A 91 4.51 1.27 4.21
CA ALA A 91 3.17 0.68 4.23
C ALA A 91 3.22 -0.86 4.19
N TYR A 92 4.10 -1.45 3.38
CA TYR A 92 4.33 -2.90 3.34
C TYR A 92 4.87 -3.45 4.66
N ILE A 93 5.82 -2.76 5.30
CA ILE A 93 6.37 -3.16 6.60
C ILE A 93 5.26 -3.13 7.66
N THR A 94 4.51 -2.02 7.73
CA THR A 94 3.43 -1.84 8.69
C THR A 94 2.37 -2.94 8.58
N GLU A 95 1.97 -3.29 7.35
CA GLU A 95 0.96 -4.35 7.16
C GLU A 95 1.54 -5.75 7.43
N LEU A 96 2.83 -5.98 7.15
CA LEU A 96 3.51 -7.23 7.48
C LEU A 96 3.59 -7.45 9.00
N GLU A 97 3.87 -6.40 9.78
CA GLU A 97 3.89 -6.45 11.24
C GLU A 97 2.50 -6.69 11.85
N ARG A 98 1.43 -6.36 11.11
CA ARG A 98 0.03 -6.54 11.53
C ARG A 98 -0.52 -7.95 11.25
N LEU A 99 0.14 -8.71 10.37
CA LEU A 99 -0.24 -10.08 9.98
C LEU A 99 0.22 -11.12 11.00
#